data_AF-E0Q7Q2-F1
#
_entry.id   AF-E0Q7Q2-F1
#
_cell.length_a   1.000
_cell.length_b   1.000
_cell.length_c   1.000
_cell.angle_alpha   90.00
_cell.angle_beta   90.00
_cell.angle_gamma   90.00
#
_symmetry.space_group_name_H-M   'P 1'
#
loop_
_entity.id
_entity.type
_entity.pdbx_description
1 polymer ?
#
loop_
_entity_poly.entity_id
_entity_poly.type
_entity_poly.pdbx_seq_one_letter_code
_entity_poly.pdbx_strand_id
1 'polypeptide(L)'
;MESELEIEAVIATLLPYAMPLMDKTQREGCEFPLRAGEPYLALLWLLSVLRANRNDVPTNELAKAITLLDDEDKEEYASMLG
;
A
#
# COMPACT_ATOMS: atom_id res chain seq x y z
N MET A 1 -3.25 16.95 0.07
CA MET A 1 -2.42 17.45 1.18
C MET A 1 -2.75 16.79 2.52
N GLU A 2 -3.96 16.91 3.12
CA GLU A 2 -4.29 16.12 4.33
C GLU A 2 -4.34 14.61 4.05
N SER A 3 -4.93 14.20 2.92
CA SER A 3 -4.99 12.79 2.49
C SER A 3 -3.63 12.17 2.17
N GLU A 4 -2.68 12.94 1.63
CA GLU A 4 -1.35 12.43 1.25
C GLU A 4 -0.50 12.11 2.48
N LEU A 5 -0.58 12.92 3.53
CA LEU A 5 0.10 12.66 4.80
C LEU A 5 -0.47 11.41 5.49
N GLU A 6 -1.78 11.20 5.41
CA GLU A 6 -2.42 9.98 5.91
C GLU A 6 -1.97 8.74 5.12
N ILE A 7 -1.87 8.85 3.80
CA ILE A 7 -1.35 7.78 2.94
C ILE A 7 0.11 7.45 3.30
N GLU A 8 0.97 8.46 3.46
CA GLU A 8 2.37 8.24 3.87
C GLU A 8 2.48 7.53 5.23
N ALA A 9 1.64 7.90 6.20
CA ALA A 9 1.61 7.24 7.51
C ALA A 9 1.17 5.78 7.41
N VAL A 10 0.19 5.46 6.56
CA VAL A 10 -0.25 4.09 6.32
C VAL A 10 0.84 3.30 5.58
N ILE A 11 1.49 3.88 4.57
CA ILE A 11 2.63 3.25 3.89
C ILE A 11 3.73 2.90 4.89
N ALA A 12 4.09 3.82 5.79
CA ALA A 12 5.09 3.57 6.84
C ALA A 12 4.69 2.38 7.75
N THR A 13 3.39 2.19 7.98
CA THR A 13 2.84 1.07 8.78
C THR A 13 2.88 -0.26 8.01
N LEU A 14 2.63 -0.23 6.70
CA LEU A 14 2.57 -1.42 5.85
C LEU A 14 3.94 -1.88 5.34
N LEU A 15 4.92 -0.96 5.20
CA LEU A 15 6.26 -1.24 4.70
C LEU A 15 6.97 -2.42 5.40
N PRO A 16 6.95 -2.57 6.74
CA PRO A 16 7.56 -3.71 7.41
C PRO A 16 7.00 -5.08 6.98
N TYR A 17 5.73 -5.14 6.59
CA TYR A 17 5.09 -6.37 6.12
C TYR A 17 5.43 -6.66 4.66
N ALA A 18 5.57 -5.63 3.83
CA ALA A 18 5.80 -5.79 2.41
C ALA A 18 7.29 -5.94 2.05
N MET A 19 8.19 -5.23 2.73
CA MET A 19 9.63 -5.23 2.43
C MET A 19 10.30 -6.62 2.38
N PRO A 20 9.97 -7.57 3.29
CA PRO A 20 10.51 -8.93 3.22
C PRO A 20 10.03 -9.72 1.97
N LEU A 21 8.90 -9.32 1.39
CA LEU A 21 8.27 -9.98 0.24
C LEU A 21 8.74 -9.40 -1.10
N MET A 22 9.43 -8.25 -1.06
CA MET A 22 9.85 -7.53 -2.26
C MET A 22 11.27 -7.89 -2.70
N ASP A 23 11.43 -8.18 -3.99
CA ASP A 23 12.71 -8.12 -4.67
C ASP A 23 13.18 -6.66 -4.87
N LYS A 24 14.38 -6.49 -5.43
CA LYS A 24 14.96 -5.16 -5.65
C LYS A 24 14.08 -4.27 -6.55
N THR A 25 13.51 -4.82 -7.62
CA THR A 25 12.69 -4.09 -8.57
C THR A 25 11.37 -3.65 -7.95
N GLN A 26 10.75 -4.52 -7.14
CA GLN A 26 9.52 -4.19 -6.41
C GLN A 26 9.73 -3.10 -5.36
N ARG A 27 10.89 -3.11 -4.67
CA ARG A 27 11.26 -2.02 -3.75
C ARG A 27 11.44 -0.69 -4.48
N GLU A 28 12.14 -0.70 -5.61
CA GLU A 28 12.31 0.49 -6.44
C GLU A 28 10.96 1.04 -6.93
N GLY A 29 10.01 0.15 -7.28
CA GLY A 29 8.65 0.51 -7.68
C GLY A 29 7.84 1.20 -6.57
N CYS A 30 8.07 0.88 -5.30
CA CYS A 30 7.42 1.57 -4.17
C CYS A 30 8.17 2.85 -3.76
N GLU A 31 9.51 2.85 -3.78
CA GLU A 31 10.31 4.00 -3.39
C GLU A 31 10.26 5.15 -4.39
N PHE A 32 10.16 4.85 -5.69
CA PHE A 32 10.19 5.87 -6.74
C PHE A 32 9.00 6.85 -6.63
N PRO A 33 7.74 6.40 -6.53
CA PRO A 33 6.61 7.32 -6.38
C PRO A 33 6.66 8.10 -5.06
N LEU A 34 7.13 7.50 -3.95
CA LEU A 34 7.35 8.24 -2.69
C LEU A 34 8.32 9.40 -2.87
N ARG A 35 9.46 9.17 -3.54
CA ARG A 35 10.44 10.24 -3.83
C ARG A 35 9.91 11.29 -4.80
N ALA A 36 8.96 10.93 -5.66
CA ALA A 36 8.32 11.84 -6.61
C ALA A 36 7.20 12.68 -5.98
N GLY A 37 6.82 12.43 -4.72
CA GLY A 37 5.68 13.08 -4.08
C GLY A 37 4.34 12.49 -4.50
N GLU A 38 4.34 11.22 -4.91
CA GLU A 38 3.16 10.47 -5.36
C GLU A 38 2.85 9.31 -4.39
N PRO A 39 2.49 9.60 -3.13
CA PRO A 39 2.28 8.56 -2.12
C PRO A 39 1.09 7.66 -2.46
N TYR A 40 0.08 8.17 -3.16
CA TYR A 40 -1.04 7.36 -3.64
C TYR A 40 -0.57 6.19 -4.54
N LEU A 41 0.28 6.49 -5.53
CA LEU A 41 0.83 5.48 -6.42
C LEU A 41 1.72 4.49 -5.66
N ALA A 42 2.51 4.97 -4.70
CA ALA A 42 3.28 4.08 -3.84
C ALA A 42 2.40 3.13 -3.02
N LEU A 43 1.24 3.60 -2.52
CA LEU A 43 0.29 2.75 -1.80
C LEU A 43 -0.30 1.67 -2.70
N LEU A 44 -0.68 1.99 -3.94
CA LEU A 44 -1.16 0.99 -4.90
C LEU A 44 -0.11 -0.09 -5.18
N TRP A 45 1.15 0.30 -5.39
CA TRP A 45 2.25 -0.64 -5.55
C TRP A 45 2.41 -1.55 -4.33
N LEU A 46 2.35 -0.98 -3.13
CA LEU A 46 2.47 -1.70 -1.88
C LEU A 46 1.36 -2.73 -1.70
N LEU A 47 0.10 -2.32 -1.94
CA LEU A 47 -1.07 -3.19 -1.85
C LEU A 47 -1.04 -4.32 -2.90
N SER A 48 -0.56 -4.05 -4.11
CA SER A 48 -0.37 -5.07 -5.14
C SER A 48 0.63 -6.16 -4.70
N VAL A 49 1.78 -5.78 -4.13
CA VAL A 49 2.74 -6.74 -3.58
C VAL A 49 2.14 -7.55 -2.44
N LEU A 50 1.45 -6.87 -1.53
CA LEU A 50 0.79 -7.48 -0.38
C LEU A 50 -0.28 -8.49 -0.82
N ARG A 51 -1.11 -8.14 -1.82
CA ARG A 51 -2.14 -9.01 -2.39
C ARG A 51 -1.54 -10.25 -3.06
N ALA A 52 -0.47 -10.08 -3.83
CA ALA A 52 0.18 -11.17 -4.56
C ALA A 52 0.81 -12.23 -3.65
N ASN A 53 1.27 -11.83 -2.45
CA ASN A 53 2.09 -12.68 -1.59
C ASN A 53 1.34 -13.27 -0.38
N ARG A 54 0.01 -13.08 -0.26
CA ARG A 54 -0.81 -13.52 0.90
C ARG A 54 -0.12 -13.24 2.23
N ASN A 55 -0.11 -11.96 2.59
CA ASN A 55 0.56 -11.46 3.78
C ASN A 55 -0.23 -11.73 5.07
N ASP A 56 0.46 -11.59 6.21
CA ASP A 56 -0.12 -11.59 7.56
C ASP A 56 -0.41 -10.17 8.06
N VAL A 57 -0.69 -9.21 7.17
CA VAL A 57 -1.01 -7.83 7.57
C VAL A 57 -2.31 -7.85 8.36
N PRO A 58 -2.36 -7.23 9.54
CA PRO A 58 -3.60 -7.09 10.29
C PRO A 58 -4.72 -6.44 9.45
N THR A 59 -5.90 -7.05 9.43
CA THR A 59 -7.06 -6.58 8.63
C THR A 59 -7.41 -5.12 8.88
N ASN A 60 -7.24 -4.63 10.11
CA ASN A 60 -7.48 -3.22 10.46
C ASN A 60 -6.50 -2.27 9.76
N GLU A 61 -5.24 -2.65 9.55
CA GLU A 61 -4.27 -1.83 8.83
C GLU A 61 -4.53 -1.87 7.32
N LEU A 62 -4.94 -3.03 6.77
CA LEU A 62 -5.41 -3.12 5.37
C LEU A 62 -6.67 -2.29 5.13
N ALA A 63 -7.63 -2.32 6.06
CA ALA A 63 -8.88 -1.57 5.93
C ALA A 63 -8.64 -0.06 5.93
N LYS A 64 -7.73 0.45 6.77
CA LYS A 64 -7.33 1.86 6.76
C LYS A 64 -6.71 2.23 5.41
N ALA A 65 -5.80 1.42 4.89
CA ALA A 65 -5.18 1.64 3.59
C ALA A 65 -6.19 1.69 2.45
N ILE A 66 -7.10 0.72 2.38
CA ILE A 66 -8.12 0.63 1.33
C ILE A 66 -9.09 1.81 1.42
N THR A 67 -9.44 2.28 2.63
CA THR A 67 -10.35 3.42 2.80
C THR A 67 -9.80 4.72 2.19
N LEU A 68 -8.47 4.86 2.12
CA LEU A 68 -7.79 6.02 1.54
C LEU A 68 -7.69 5.99 0.01
N LEU A 69 -8.05 4.87 -0.62
CA LEU A 69 -8.08 4.75 -2.08
C LEU A 69 -9.30 5.46 -2.67
N ASP A 70 -9.27 5.72 -3.97
CA ASP A 70 -10.48 6.08 -4.70
C ASP A 70 -11.44 4.88 -4.81
N ASP A 71 -12.65 5.12 -5.31
CA ASP A 71 -13.69 4.10 -5.30
C ASP A 71 -13.39 2.94 -6.28
N GLU A 72 -12.67 3.20 -7.37
CA GLU A 72 -12.27 2.17 -8.35
C GLU A 72 -11.22 1.23 -7.74
N ASP A 73 -10.17 1.79 -7.15
CA ASP A 73 -9.10 1.04 -6.50
C ASP A 73 -9.61 0.33 -5.23
N LYS A 74 -10.54 0.93 -4.48
CA LYS A 74 -11.20 0.26 -3.34
C LYS A 74 -11.83 -1.07 -3.73
N GLU A 75 -12.58 -1.08 -4.83
CA GLU A 75 -13.24 -2.29 -5.32
C GLU A 75 -12.22 -3.37 -5.70
N GLU A 76 -11.09 -2.98 -6.30
CA GLU A 76 -10.01 -3.91 -6.64
C GLU A 76 -9.41 -4.60 -5.39
N TYR A 77 -9.15 -3.83 -4.33
CA TYR A 77 -8.44 -4.32 -3.14
C TYR A 77 -9.38 -4.83 -2.03
N ALA A 78 -10.70 -4.62 -2.12
CA ALA A 78 -11.68 -5.05 -1.12
C ALA A 78 -11.56 -6.54 -0.74
N SER A 79 -11.21 -7.39 -1.71
CA SER A 79 -11.01 -8.84 -1.51
C SER A 79 -9.90 -9.19 -0.51
N MET A 80 -9.01 -8.26 -0.17
CA MET A 80 -7.97 -8.46 0.84
C MET A 80 -8.51 -8.46 2.28
N LEU A 81 -9.75 -8.00 2.50
CA LEU A 81 -10.33 -7.89 3.84
C LEU A 81 -11.03 -9.16 4.35
N GLY A 82 -11.13 -10.20 3.51
CA GLY A 82 -11.77 -11.48 3.83
C GLY A 82 -13.18 -11.62 3.27
#